data_AF-A0A6J4PK99-F1
#
_entry.id   AF-A0A6J4PK99-F1
#
_cell.length_a   1.000
_cell.length_b   1.000
_cell.length_c   1.000
_cell.angle_alpha   90.00
_cell.angle_beta   90.00
_cell.angle_gamma   90.00
#
_symmetry.space_group_name_H-M   'P 1'
#
loop_
_entity.id
_entity.type
_entity.pdbx_description
1 polymer ?
#
loop_
_entity_poly.entity_id
_entity_poly.type
_entity_poly.pdbx_seq_one_letter_code
_entity_poly.pdbx_strand_id
1 'polypeptide(L)'
;NSTRHIYAFADESATINKSVAKATDAAPSLGEKPLIVLSAGARQYPGFTKGQAKRFNERTNEFEAGLTDLSENSKLGVAKDSAHYIQFDRPGLVVDSIRRVVDVARDGGRV
;
A
#
# COMPACT_ATOMS: atom_id res chain seq x y z
N ASN A 1 7.41 34.23 3.78
CA ASN A 1 7.71 33.38 2.61
C ASN A 1 7.41 31.90 2.89
N SER A 2 6.35 31.58 3.65
CA SER A 2 6.03 30.20 4.07
C SER A 2 4.95 29.55 3.19
N THR A 3 4.10 30.35 2.57
CA THR A 3 2.98 29.89 1.74
C THR A 3 3.44 29.15 0.49
N ARG A 4 4.59 29.52 -0.07
CA ARG A 4 5.15 28.94 -1.31
C ARG A 4 5.57 27.47 -1.14
N HIS A 5 6.06 27.10 0.05
CA HIS A 5 6.45 25.72 0.36
C HIS A 5 5.25 24.79 0.59
N ILE A 6 4.14 25.31 1.12
CA ILE A 6 2.92 24.53 1.36
C ILE A 6 2.26 24.14 0.03
N TYR A 7 2.24 25.08 -0.93
CA TYR A 7 1.74 24.80 -2.28
C TYR A 7 2.64 23.84 -3.05
N ALA A 8 3.97 23.97 -2.95
CA ALA A 8 4.91 23.04 -3.59
C ALA A 8 4.72 21.59 -3.09
N PHE A 9 4.60 21.38 -1.77
CA PHE A 9 4.36 20.04 -1.23
C PHE A 9 2.99 19.46 -1.64
N ALA A 10 1.96 20.29 -1.72
CA ALA A 10 0.64 19.87 -2.16
C ALA A 10 0.63 19.50 -3.65
N ASP A 11 1.34 20.27 -4.48
CA ASP A 11 1.44 20.07 -5.93
C ASP A 11 2.32 18.86 -6.28
N GLU A 12 3.42 18.66 -5.56
CA GLU A 12 4.24 17.44 -5.64
C GLU A 12 3.43 16.21 -5.20
N SER A 13 2.68 16.30 -4.10
CA SER A 13 1.82 15.19 -3.66
C SER A 13 0.70 14.88 -4.65
N ALA A 14 0.10 15.89 -5.27
CA ALA A 14 -0.94 15.71 -6.29
C ALA A 14 -0.36 15.09 -7.57
N THR A 15 0.87 15.44 -7.91
CA THR A 15 1.61 14.87 -9.04
C THR A 15 1.96 13.41 -8.77
N ILE A 16 2.41 13.08 -7.56
CA ILE A 16 2.62 11.69 -7.13
C ILE A 16 1.31 10.91 -7.22
N ASN A 17 0.22 11.42 -6.66
CA ASN A 17 -1.10 10.77 -6.74
C ASN A 17 -1.55 10.49 -8.18
N LYS A 18 -1.38 11.47 -9.10
CA LYS A 18 -1.72 11.29 -10.52
C LYS A 18 -0.83 10.25 -11.19
N SER A 19 0.46 10.21 -10.86
CA SER A 19 1.39 9.21 -11.39
C SER A 19 1.05 7.80 -10.92
N VAL A 20 0.61 7.68 -9.66
CA VAL A 20 0.27 6.43 -9.00
C VAL A 20 -1.06 5.88 -9.52
N ALA A 21 -2.10 6.72 -9.59
CA ALA A 21 -3.40 6.33 -10.18
C ALA A 21 -3.26 5.92 -11.65
N LYS A 22 -2.43 6.65 -12.42
CA LYS A 22 -2.12 6.27 -13.80
C LYS A 22 -1.38 4.94 -13.89
N ALA A 23 -0.52 4.63 -12.92
CA ALA A 23 0.20 3.35 -12.87
C ALA A 23 -0.73 2.17 -12.50
N THR A 24 -1.72 2.38 -11.62
CA THR A 24 -2.73 1.36 -11.30
C THR A 24 -3.71 1.15 -12.43
N ASP A 25 -4.20 2.21 -13.08
CA ASP A 25 -5.11 2.10 -14.22
C ASP A 25 -4.43 1.45 -15.45
N ALA A 26 -3.12 1.66 -15.59
CA ALA A 26 -2.32 1.03 -16.64
C ALA A 26 -1.86 -0.38 -16.26
N ALA A 27 -2.01 -0.81 -15.00
CA ALA A 27 -1.61 -2.13 -14.59
C ALA A 27 -2.61 -3.16 -15.16
N PRO A 28 -2.13 -4.15 -15.91
CA PRO A 28 -3.01 -5.20 -16.40
C PRO A 28 -3.61 -5.98 -15.23
N SER A 29 -4.90 -6.32 -15.36
CA SER A 29 -5.56 -7.21 -14.41
C SER A 29 -4.79 -8.53 -14.27
N LEU A 30 -4.70 -9.02 -13.04
CA LEU A 30 -4.17 -10.33 -12.68
C LEU A 30 -5.24 -11.43 -12.77
N GLY A 31 -6.49 -11.08 -13.08
CA GLY A 31 -7.64 -11.99 -13.09
C GLY A 31 -7.84 -12.66 -11.73
N GLU A 32 -7.96 -13.97 -11.70
CA GLU A 32 -8.16 -14.77 -10.48
C GLU A 32 -6.84 -15.16 -9.76
N LYS A 33 -5.68 -14.62 -10.17
CA LYS A 33 -4.41 -14.96 -9.53
C LYS A 33 -4.40 -14.46 -8.07
N PRO A 34 -4.02 -15.27 -7.08
CA PRO A 34 -4.03 -14.87 -5.68
C PRO A 34 -3.13 -13.68 -5.41
N LEU A 35 -3.67 -12.65 -4.75
CA LEU A 35 -2.96 -11.42 -4.39
C LEU A 35 -3.17 -11.07 -2.92
N ILE A 36 -2.09 -10.99 -2.14
CA ILE A 36 -2.15 -10.43 -0.79
C ILE A 36 -1.34 -9.13 -0.77
N VAL A 37 -1.99 -8.03 -0.42
CA VAL A 37 -1.36 -6.72 -0.22
C VAL A 37 -1.14 -6.52 1.27
N LEU A 38 0.09 -6.21 1.68
CA LEU A 38 0.42 -5.91 3.08
C LEU A 38 0.70 -4.42 3.26
N SER A 39 -0.02 -3.81 4.20
CA SER A 39 0.04 -2.39 4.55
C SER A 39 0.58 -2.20 5.97
N ALA A 40 1.42 -1.20 6.17
CA ALA A 40 1.98 -0.88 7.49
C ALA A 40 0.98 -0.09 8.35
N GLY A 41 0.75 -0.52 9.58
CA GLY A 41 -0.20 0.12 10.49
C GLY A 41 0.36 1.28 11.32
N ALA A 42 1.69 1.37 11.44
CA ALA A 42 2.38 2.34 12.30
C ALA A 42 3.47 3.11 11.52
N ARG A 43 3.15 3.59 10.31
CA ARG A 43 4.08 4.35 9.47
C ARG A 43 4.59 5.60 10.18
N GLN A 44 5.90 5.83 10.05
CA GLN A 44 6.57 7.01 10.55
C GLN A 44 7.04 7.87 9.38
N TYR A 45 6.86 9.19 9.51
CA TYR A 45 7.26 10.16 8.50
C TYR A 45 8.15 11.23 9.16
N PRO A 46 9.45 10.95 9.34
CA PRO A 46 10.39 11.91 9.91
C PRO A 46 10.38 13.23 9.12
N GLY A 47 10.33 14.36 9.82
CA GLY A 47 10.27 15.69 9.21
C GLY A 47 8.87 16.15 8.77
N PHE A 48 7.84 15.29 8.86
CA PHE A 48 6.46 15.71 8.57
C PHE A 48 5.80 16.28 9.83
N THR A 49 4.99 17.32 9.67
CA THR A 49 4.04 17.72 10.72
C THR A 49 2.96 16.65 10.91
N LYS A 50 2.26 16.64 12.06
CA LYS A 50 1.16 15.69 12.33
C LYS A 50 0.08 15.72 11.22
N GLY A 51 -0.26 16.90 10.71
CA GLY A 51 -1.24 17.06 9.64
C GLY A 51 -0.78 16.48 8.30
N GLN A 52 0.50 16.69 7.95
CA GLN A 52 1.10 16.10 6.74
C GLN A 52 1.19 14.58 6.85
N ALA A 53 1.65 14.06 8.00
CA ALA A 53 1.74 12.63 8.26
C ALA A 53 0.37 11.94 8.13
N LYS A 54 -0.69 12.54 8.71
CA LYS A 54 -2.06 12.01 8.59
C LYS A 54 -2.52 11.94 7.13
N ARG A 55 -2.42 13.05 6.38
CA ARG A 55 -2.83 13.11 4.97
C ARG A 55 -2.05 12.16 4.07
N PHE A 56 -0.75 11.99 4.34
CA PHE A 56 0.08 11.08 3.58
C PHE A 56 -0.25 9.61 3.90
N ASN A 57 -0.52 9.31 5.17
CA ASN A 57 -0.94 7.98 5.58
C ASN A 57 -2.30 7.59 4.99
N GLU A 58 -3.27 8.50 4.99
CA GLU A 58 -4.58 8.30 4.35
C GLU A 58 -4.43 7.95 2.87
N ARG A 59 -3.66 8.76 2.12
CA ARG A 59 -3.42 8.50 0.69
C ARG A 59 -2.65 7.22 0.41
N THR A 60 -1.68 6.87 1.26
CA THR A 60 -0.94 5.62 1.14
C THR A 60 -1.87 4.42 1.38
N ASN A 61 -2.74 4.50 2.39
CA ASN A 61 -3.72 3.46 2.66
C ASN A 61 -4.73 3.30 1.52
N GLU A 62 -5.22 4.41 0.96
CA GLU A 62 -6.13 4.39 -0.20
C GLU A 62 -5.46 3.74 -1.43
N PHE A 63 -4.21 4.12 -1.72
CA PHE A 63 -3.46 3.54 -2.82
C PHE A 63 -3.24 2.04 -2.65
N GLU A 64 -2.74 1.60 -1.49
CA GLU A 64 -2.48 0.19 -1.24
C GLU A 64 -3.77 -0.64 -1.18
N ALA A 65 -4.87 -0.07 -0.70
CA ALA A 65 -6.18 -0.70 -0.81
C ALA A 65 -6.58 -0.87 -2.28
N GLY A 66 -6.38 0.14 -3.14
CA GLY A 66 -6.66 0.04 -4.57
C GLY A 66 -5.87 -1.04 -5.31
N LEU A 67 -4.73 -1.48 -4.79
CA LEU A 67 -3.98 -2.61 -5.38
C LEU A 67 -4.76 -3.93 -5.32
N THR A 68 -5.75 -4.07 -4.42
CA THR A 68 -6.59 -5.28 -4.39
C THR A 68 -7.46 -5.41 -5.63
N ASP A 69 -7.76 -4.32 -6.32
CA ASP A 69 -8.59 -4.33 -7.54
C ASP A 69 -7.86 -4.94 -8.74
N LEU A 70 -6.54 -5.16 -8.63
CA LEU A 70 -5.77 -5.86 -9.65
C LEU A 70 -6.13 -7.34 -9.76
N SER A 71 -6.78 -7.94 -8.76
CA SER A 71 -7.16 -9.35 -8.78
C SER A 71 -8.55 -9.57 -8.19
N GLU A 72 -9.33 -10.45 -8.82
CA GLU A 72 -10.61 -10.94 -8.31
C GLU A 72 -10.44 -11.87 -7.10
N ASN A 73 -9.20 -12.29 -6.81
CA ASN A 73 -8.80 -13.14 -5.70
C ASN A 73 -7.75 -12.43 -4.84
N SER A 74 -8.17 -11.38 -4.14
CA SER A 74 -7.27 -10.50 -3.41
C SER A 74 -7.67 -10.27 -1.95
N LYS A 75 -6.68 -9.87 -1.14
CA LYS A 75 -6.86 -9.51 0.26
C LYS A 75 -5.88 -8.42 0.70
N LEU A 76 -6.37 -7.44 1.45
CA LEU A 76 -5.55 -6.45 2.16
C LEU A 76 -5.31 -6.89 3.62
N GLY A 77 -4.05 -6.92 4.04
CA GLY A 77 -3.64 -7.16 5.42
C GLY A 77 -2.93 -5.95 6.02
N VAL A 78 -3.42 -5.42 7.15
CA VAL A 78 -2.76 -4.31 7.86
C VAL A 78 -1.91 -4.84 9.01
N ALA A 79 -0.60 -4.62 8.94
CA ALA A 79 0.37 -4.91 9.98
C ALA A 79 0.34 -3.81 11.04
N LYS A 80 -0.64 -3.86 11.96
CA LYS A 80 -0.94 -2.81 12.95
C LYS A 80 0.29 -2.24 13.67
N ASP A 81 1.20 -3.11 14.10
CA ASP A 81 2.39 -2.73 14.89
C ASP A 81 3.68 -2.74 14.04
N SER A 82 3.57 -2.30 12.78
CA SER A 82 4.69 -2.27 11.84
C SER A 82 4.87 -0.89 11.23
N ALA A 83 6.12 -0.43 11.16
CA ALA A 83 6.53 0.70 10.34
C ALA A 83 6.62 0.27 8.86
N HIS A 84 7.29 1.09 8.03
CA HIS A 84 7.35 0.89 6.58
C HIS A 84 7.93 -0.47 6.16
N TYR A 85 8.90 -0.99 6.89
CA TYR A 85 9.56 -2.26 6.55
C TYR A 85 8.92 -3.46 7.28
N ILE A 86 7.74 -3.87 6.81
CA ILE A 86 6.96 -4.98 7.38
C ILE A 86 7.74 -6.29 7.47
N GLN A 87 8.65 -6.53 6.52
CA GLN A 87 9.50 -7.73 6.52
C GLN A 87 10.48 -7.79 7.70
N PHE A 88 10.85 -6.65 8.29
CA PHE A 88 11.72 -6.59 9.47
C PHE A 88 10.91 -6.60 10.75
N ASP A 89 9.82 -5.84 10.81
CA ASP A 89 9.00 -5.71 12.01
C ASP A 89 8.08 -6.94 12.24
N ARG A 90 7.56 -7.53 11.15
CA ARG A 90 6.59 -8.62 11.15
C ARG A 90 6.97 -9.73 10.15
N PRO A 91 8.18 -10.31 10.22
CA PRO A 91 8.66 -11.31 9.24
C PRO A 91 7.73 -12.52 9.13
N GLY A 92 7.15 -12.99 10.24
CA GLY A 92 6.18 -14.09 10.24
C GLY A 92 4.95 -13.81 9.38
N LEU A 93 4.38 -12.60 9.49
CA LEU A 93 3.23 -12.18 8.67
C LEU A 93 3.57 -12.22 7.18
N VAL A 94 4.77 -11.77 6.81
CA VAL A 94 5.23 -11.79 5.41
C VAL A 94 5.39 -13.23 4.92
N VAL A 95 6.05 -14.08 5.69
CA VAL A 95 6.25 -15.49 5.34
C VAL A 95 4.93 -16.22 5.20
N ASP A 96 3.99 -16.03 6.15
CA ASP A 96 2.69 -16.68 6.12
C ASP A 96 1.84 -16.20 4.93
N SER A 97 1.92 -14.91 4.59
CA SER A 97 1.25 -14.37 3.40
C SER A 97 1.81 -14.97 2.11
N ILE A 98 3.14 -15.10 2.00
CA ILE A 98 3.79 -15.74 0.85
C ILE A 98 3.36 -17.21 0.73
N ARG A 99 3.39 -17.97 1.83
CA ARG A 99 2.94 -19.37 1.85
C ARG A 99 1.50 -19.48 1.39
N ARG A 100 0.61 -18.63 1.92
CA ARG A 100 -0.81 -18.64 1.53
C ARG A 100 -1.01 -18.41 0.03
N VAL A 101 -0.31 -17.44 -0.56
CA VAL A 101 -0.39 -17.18 -2.00
C VAL A 101 0.11 -18.38 -2.80
N VAL A 102 1.23 -18.99 -2.40
CA VAL A 102 1.80 -20.16 -3.09
C VAL A 102 0.88 -21.37 -3.00
N ASP A 103 0.31 -21.64 -1.84
CA ASP A 103 -0.59 -22.77 -1.63
C ASP A 103 -1.86 -22.60 -2.47
N VAL A 104 -2.49 -21.42 -2.44
CA VAL A 104 -3.67 -21.12 -3.26
C VAL A 104 -3.37 -21.21 -4.76
N ALA A 105 -2.20 -20.77 -5.19
CA ALA A 105 -1.79 -20.85 -6.60
C ALA A 105 -1.55 -22.29 -7.07
N ARG A 106 -1.14 -23.20 -6.18
CA ARG A 106 -0.88 -24.62 -6.50
C ARG A 106 -2.14 -25.46 -6.46
N ASP A 107 -2.92 -25.31 -5.40
CA ASP A 107 -4.03 -26.23 -5.10
C ASP A 107 -5.36 -25.74 -5.66
N GLY A 108 -5.40 -24.49 -6.12
CA GLY A 108 -6.64 -23.78 -6.44
C GLY A 108 -7.34 -23.33 -5.16
N GLY A 109 -7.90 -22.11 -5.17
CA GLY A 109 -8.61 -21.58 -4.01
C GLY A 109 -8.62 -20.06 -3.97
N ARG A 110 -8.97 -19.50 -2.81
CA ARG A 110 -9.04 -18.04 -2.59
C ARG A 110 -8.24 -17.59 -1.39
N VAL A 111 -7.56 -16.45 -1.49
CA VAL A 111 -6.78 -15.85 -0.37
C VAL A 111 -7.67 -15.20 0.68
#